data_AF-A0A965LY02-F1
#
_entry.id   AF-A0A965LY02-F1
#
_cell.length_a   1.000
_cell.length_b   1.000
_cell.length_c   1.000
_cell.angle_alpha   90.00
_cell.angle_beta   90.00
_cell.angle_gamma   90.00
#
_symmetry.space_group_name_H-M   'P 1'
#
loop_
_entity.id
_entity.type
_entity.pdbx_description
1 polymer ?
#
loop_
_entity_poly.entity_id
_entity_poly.type
_entity_poly.pdbx_seq_one_letter_code
_entity_poly.pdbx_strand_id
1 'polypeptide(L)'
;GAGIDYDFEVRAFFTAGGALREDPVTGSLNAALAQWLIGEARAPARYVARQGTALGRDGRVHIEQEDAGTVWVGGHCTDCISGEVMV
;
A
#
# COMPACT_ATOMS: atom_id res chain seq x y z
N GLY A 1 20.61 7.50 -14.10
CA GLY A 1 20.41 6.20 -13.42
C GLY A 1 19.11 6.29 -12.69
N ALA A 2 18.15 5.43 -13.00
CA ALA A 2 16.79 5.55 -12.47
C ALA A 2 16.80 5.28 -10.96
N GLY A 3 16.54 6.32 -10.17
CA GLY A 3 16.33 6.18 -8.73
C GLY A 3 15.15 5.24 -8.47
N ILE A 4 15.28 4.44 -7.43
CA ILE A 4 14.21 3.58 -6.92
C ILE A 4 12.96 4.44 -6.67
N ASP A 5 11.85 4.09 -7.34
CA ASP A 5 10.55 4.79 -7.33
C ASP A 5 9.72 4.48 -6.06
N TYR A 6 10.35 3.92 -5.04
CA TYR A 6 9.72 3.52 -3.78
C TYR A 6 10.78 3.42 -2.67
N ASP A 7 10.33 3.64 -1.43
CA ASP A 7 11.15 3.61 -0.23
C ASP A 7 11.12 2.24 0.47
N PHE A 8 9.97 1.55 0.40
CA PHE A 8 9.75 0.25 1.04
C PHE A 8 9.05 -0.73 0.10
N GLU A 9 9.45 -2.01 0.17
CA GLU A 9 8.61 -3.12 -0.33
C GLU A 9 7.83 -3.70 0.85
N VAL A 10 6.50 -3.80 0.71
CA VAL A 10 5.59 -4.33 1.72
C VAL A 10 4.97 -5.63 1.21
N ARG A 11 4.67 -6.57 2.11
CA ARG A 11 3.94 -7.81 1.81
C ARG A 11 2.89 -8.05 2.88
N ALA A 12 1.65 -8.35 2.46
CA ALA A 12 0.50 -8.51 3.34
C ALA A 12 0.04 -9.97 3.36
N PHE A 13 0.41 -10.71 4.41
CA PHE A 13 -0.01 -12.11 4.58
C PHE A 13 -1.16 -12.23 5.56
N PHE A 14 -2.12 -13.09 5.25
CA PHE A 14 -3.28 -13.35 6.08
C PHE A 14 -3.83 -14.75 5.85
N THR A 15 -4.66 -15.24 6.78
CA THR A 15 -5.36 -16.52 6.63
C THR A 15 -6.82 -16.27 6.26
N ALA A 16 -7.30 -16.98 5.24
CA ALA A 16 -8.71 -16.97 4.86
C ALA A 16 -9.12 -18.37 4.39
N GLY A 17 -10.22 -18.89 4.94
CA GLY A 17 -10.70 -20.24 4.62
C GLY A 17 -9.69 -21.35 4.97
N GLY A 18 -8.84 -21.15 5.99
CA GLY A 18 -7.84 -22.14 6.42
C GLY A 18 -6.54 -22.16 5.60
N ALA A 19 -6.39 -21.30 4.59
CA ALA A 19 -5.17 -21.19 3.80
C ALA A 19 -4.45 -19.86 4.02
N LEU A 20 -3.11 -19.88 3.95
CA LEU A 20 -2.29 -18.68 3.89
C LEU A 20 -2.46 -18.02 2.52
N ARG A 21 -2.69 -16.70 2.51
CA ARG A 21 -2.83 -15.87 1.31
C ARG A 21 -1.98 -14.63 1.43
N GLU A 22 -1.71 -14.00 0.28
CA GLU A 22 -1.06 -12.71 0.18
C GLU A 22 -1.96 -11.75 -0.61
N ASP A 23 -2.13 -10.53 -0.12
CA ASP A 23 -2.91 -9.49 -0.80
C ASP A 23 -1.96 -8.63 -1.65
N PRO A 24 -2.26 -8.41 -2.95
CA PRO A 24 -1.41 -7.64 -3.83
C PRO A 24 -1.22 -6.18 -3.42
N VAL A 25 -2.23 -5.49 -2.87
CA VAL A 25 -2.13 -4.09 -2.40
C VAL A 25 -3.13 -3.84 -1.28
N THR A 26 -2.66 -3.59 -0.07
CA THR A 26 -3.50 -3.48 1.13
C THR A 26 -3.39 -2.09 1.74
N GLY A 27 -4.31 -1.18 1.40
CA GLY A 27 -4.28 0.21 1.88
C GLY A 27 -4.33 0.34 3.41
N SER A 28 -5.18 -0.45 4.07
CA SER A 28 -5.32 -0.43 5.54
C SER A 28 -4.06 -0.90 6.27
N LEU A 29 -3.36 -1.91 5.74
CA LEU A 29 -2.07 -2.33 6.28
C LEU A 29 -1.05 -1.21 6.17
N ASN A 30 -0.96 -0.55 5.00
CA ASN A 30 -0.04 0.55 4.79
C ASN A 30 -0.35 1.74 5.71
N ALA A 31 -1.63 2.02 6.01
CA ALA A 31 -2.02 3.04 6.98
C ALA A 31 -1.51 2.73 8.40
N ALA A 32 -1.69 1.49 8.87
CA ALA A 32 -1.21 1.07 10.18
C ALA A 32 0.33 1.03 10.24
N LEU A 33 0.95 0.54 9.17
CA LEU A 33 2.40 0.48 9.03
C LEU A 33 3.02 1.89 9.06
N ALA A 34 2.39 2.86 8.40
CA ALA A 34 2.82 4.26 8.41
C ALA A 34 2.80 4.89 9.80
N GLN A 35 1.73 4.69 10.57
CA GLN A 35 1.66 5.19 11.95
C GLN A 35 2.85 4.67 12.79
N TRP A 36 3.18 3.38 12.65
CA TRP A 36 4.31 2.80 13.35
C TRP A 36 5.67 3.27 12.81
N LEU A 37 5.91 3.20 11.51
CA LEU A 37 7.20 3.56 10.91
C LEU A 37 7.55 5.02 11.13
N ILE A 38 6.59 5.93 10.97
CA ILE A 38 6.82 7.37 11.16
C ILE A 38 6.95 7.68 12.65
N GLY A 39 6.08 7.09 13.49
CA GLY A 39 6.13 7.28 14.96
C GLY A 39 7.46 6.84 15.58
N GLU A 40 8.09 5.80 15.04
CA GLU A 40 9.42 5.32 15.46
C GLU A 40 10.59 6.01 14.72
N ALA A 41 10.31 7.06 13.93
CA ALA A 41 11.30 7.77 13.11
C ALA A 41 12.09 6.86 12.15
N ARG A 42 11.44 5.80 11.64
CA ARG A 42 12.01 4.81 10.71
C ARG A 42 11.65 5.08 9.24
N ALA A 43 10.67 5.94 9.02
CA ALA A 43 10.30 6.46 7.72
C ALA A 43 10.08 7.98 7.81
N PRO A 44 10.32 8.74 6.73
CA PRO A 44 9.92 10.13 6.66
C PRO A 44 8.38 10.26 6.69
N ALA A 45 7.87 11.45 6.98
CA ALA A 45 6.43 11.72 6.98
C ALA A 45 5.75 11.52 5.61
N ARG A 46 6.53 11.49 4.52
CA ARG A 46 6.06 11.21 3.15
C ARG A 46 6.96 10.15 2.52
N TYR A 47 6.37 9.07 2.06
CA TYR A 47 7.10 8.00 1.38
C TYR A 47 6.18 7.21 0.45
N VAL A 48 6.77 6.39 -0.41
CA VAL A 48 6.06 5.48 -1.30
C VAL A 48 6.38 4.04 -0.92
N ALA A 49 5.34 3.27 -0.61
CA ALA A 49 5.42 1.82 -0.45
C ALA A 49 5.05 1.11 -1.76
N ARG A 50 5.87 0.16 -2.17
CA ARG A 50 5.57 -0.79 -3.23
C ARG A 50 5.02 -2.08 -2.63
N GLN A 51 3.99 -2.66 -3.26
CA GLN A 51 3.39 -3.93 -2.81
C GLN A 51 3.00 -4.80 -4.00
N GLY A 52 3.10 -6.11 -3.80
CA GLY A 52 2.57 -7.12 -4.73
C GLY A 52 3.57 -7.61 -5.77
N THR A 53 4.84 -7.18 -5.72
CA THR A 53 5.88 -7.58 -6.69
C THR A 53 6.04 -9.10 -6.75
N ALA A 54 5.98 -9.78 -5.59
CA ALA A 54 6.03 -11.24 -5.49
C ALA A 54 4.84 -11.95 -6.17
N LEU A 55 3.73 -11.26 -6.36
CA LEU A 55 2.52 -11.74 -7.04
C LEU A 55 2.42 -11.24 -8.49
N GLY A 56 3.48 -10.62 -9.02
CA GLY A 56 3.50 -10.02 -10.36
C GLY A 56 2.64 -8.76 -10.48
N ARG A 57 2.37 -8.07 -9.37
CA ARG A 57 1.67 -6.77 -9.33
C ARG A 57 2.66 -5.66 -9.00
N ASP A 58 2.29 -4.42 -9.32
CA ASP A 58 3.16 -3.25 -9.14
C ASP A 58 2.45 -2.11 -8.42
N GLY A 59 1.87 -2.39 -7.24
CA GLY A 59 1.17 -1.38 -6.47
C GLY A 59 2.11 -0.27 -6.00
N ARG A 60 1.64 0.98 -6.05
CA ARG A 60 2.27 2.15 -5.43
C ARG A 60 1.30 2.77 -4.45
N VAL A 61 1.68 2.77 -3.17
CA VAL A 61 0.91 3.36 -2.08
C VAL A 61 1.67 4.57 -1.57
N HIS A 62 1.08 5.74 -1.74
CA HIS A 62 1.61 7.01 -1.26
C HIS A 62 1.13 7.24 0.16
N ILE A 63 2.09 7.50 1.05
CA ILE A 63 1.85 7.82 2.44
C ILE A 63 2.22 9.28 2.68
N GLU A 64 1.36 9.96 3.42
CA GLU A 64 1.58 11.31 3.92
C GLU A 64 1.04 11.42 5.33
N GLN A 65 1.87 11.83 6.29
CA GLN A 65 1.43 12.25 7.61
C GLN A 65 1.46 13.77 7.70
N GLU A 66 0.33 14.37 8.08
CA GLU A 66 0.22 15.79 8.38
C GLU A 66 0.65 16.10 9.83
N ASP A 67 0.92 17.36 10.14
CA ASP A 67 1.41 17.81 11.45
C ASP A 67 0.50 17.40 12.63
N ALA A 68 -0.80 17.23 12.39
CA ALA A 68 -1.77 16.77 13.39
C ALA A 68 -1.70 15.25 13.67
N GLY A 69 -0.81 14.52 12.98
CA GLY A 69 -0.61 13.07 13.12
C GLY A 69 -1.50 12.22 12.21
N THR A 70 -2.46 12.81 11.49
CA THR A 70 -3.31 12.14 10.51
C THR A 70 -2.48 11.53 9.40
N VAL A 71 -2.68 10.25 9.11
CA VAL A 71 -2.04 9.53 8.01
C VAL A 71 -3.01 9.40 6.83
N TRP A 72 -2.64 9.97 5.70
CA TRP A 72 -3.28 9.80 4.42
C TRP A 72 -2.63 8.66 3.63
N VAL A 73 -3.48 7.85 3.02
CA VAL A 73 -3.07 6.73 2.17
C VAL A 73 -3.75 6.90 0.81
N GLY A 74 -2.93 7.00 -0.24
CA GLY A 74 -3.41 7.21 -1.60
C GLY A 74 -2.66 6.39 -2.63
N GLY A 75 -3.19 6.35 -3.84
CA GLY A 75 -2.59 5.64 -4.97
C GLY A 75 -3.33 5.96 -6.25
N HIS A 76 -2.66 5.76 -7.38
CA HIS A 76 -3.30 5.90 -8.69
C HIS A 76 -4.28 4.74 -8.93
N CYS A 77 -5.44 5.04 -9.49
CA CYS A 77 -6.41 4.04 -9.95
C CYS A 77 -6.57 4.11 -11.47
N THR A 78 -6.96 3.01 -12.09
CA THR A 78 -7.31 2.90 -13.51
C THR A 78 -8.55 2.03 -13.64
N ASP A 79 -9.50 2.47 -14.45
CA ASP A 79 -10.67 1.67 -14.79
C ASP A 79 -10.26 0.46 -15.64
N CYS A 80 -10.56 -0.74 -15.16
CA CYS A 80 -10.23 -1.99 -15.86
C CYS A 80 -11.37 -2.53 -16.73
N ILE A 81 -12.62 -2.30 -16.29
CA ILE A 81 -13.83 -2.85 -16.93
C ILE A 81 -14.93 -1.79 -16.86
N SER A 82 -15.66 -1.61 -17.96
CA SER A 82 -16.85 -0.78 -18.06
C SER A 82 -17.98 -1.60 -18.69
N GLY A 83 -19.19 -1.51 -18.14
CA GLY A 83 -20.35 -2.29 -18.59
C GLY A 83 -21.57 -2.14 -17.68
N GLU A 84 -22.58 -2.96 -17.91
CA GLU A 84 -23.86 -2.96 -17.18
C GLU A 84 -24.09 -4.29 -16.46
N VAL A 85 -24.77 -4.26 -15.31
CA VAL A 85 -25.20 -5.45 -14.57
C VAL A 85 -26.72 -5.49 -14.54
N MET A 86 -27.32 -6.56 -15.07
CA MET A 86 -28.76 -6.80 -14.98
C MET A 86 -29.09 -7.32 -13.58
N VAL A 87 -30.13 -6.74 -12.97
CA VAL A 87 -30.69 -7.15 -11.68
C VAL A 87 -32.00 -7.89 -11.85
#